data_AF-A0A9D2F9Y6-F1
#
_entry.id   AF-A0A9D2F9Y6-F1
#
_cell.length_a   1.000
_cell.length_b   1.000
_cell.length_c   1.000
_cell.angle_alpha   90.00
_cell.angle_beta   90.00
_cell.angle_gamma   90.00
#
_symmetry.space_group_name_H-M   'P 1'
#
loop_
_entity.id
_entity.type
_entity.pdbx_description
1 polymer ?
#
loop_
_entity_poly.entity_id
_entity_poly.type
_entity_poly.pdbx_seq_one_letter_code
_entity_poly.pdbx_strand_id
1 'polypeptide(L)'
;MVCWAFECVGEPLQILKTHYPDEKRPETAVRLSMAWAEGKIKMPEAKKAILQVHAAAKEIADPADIALCHAVGQACATVHVESHAIGLPVYELTAIVHQHGIENCGPAIADKIQYYMKCLALCAQTTDAAPSRWADFLLDDSRPNKELLVFQKKQSQKQG
;
A
#
# COMPACT_ATOMS: atom_id res chain seq x y z
N MET A 1 6.83 -4.17 -6.32
CA MET A 1 5.93 -3.29 -5.54
C MET A 1 5.12 -4.03 -4.48
N VAL A 2 4.56 -5.21 -4.77
CA VAL A 2 3.74 -5.97 -3.80
C VAL A 2 4.49 -6.28 -2.49
N CYS A 3 5.73 -6.78 -2.56
CA CYS A 3 6.55 -7.02 -1.36
C CYS A 3 6.69 -5.74 -0.51
N TRP A 4 7.07 -4.63 -1.13
CA TRP A 4 7.20 -3.34 -0.45
C TRP A 4 5.91 -2.87 0.22
N ALA A 5 4.77 -3.00 -0.45
CA ALA A 5 3.49 -2.59 0.10
C ALA A 5 3.11 -3.41 1.34
N PHE A 6 3.37 -4.72 1.34
CA PHE A 6 3.08 -5.59 2.48
C PHE A 6 4.06 -5.43 3.65
N GLU A 7 5.32 -5.11 3.39
CA GLU A 7 6.25 -4.75 4.47
C GLU A 7 5.85 -3.40 5.11
N CYS A 8 5.51 -2.41 4.29
CA CYS A 8 5.19 -1.07 4.80
C CYS A 8 3.82 -0.97 5.47
N VAL A 9 2.82 -1.77 5.05
CA VAL A 9 1.46 -1.72 5.64
C VAL A 9 1.40 -2.26 7.07
N GLY A 10 2.45 -2.92 7.55
CA GLY A 10 2.52 -3.47 8.90
C GLY A 10 2.31 -2.42 9.99
N GLU A 11 2.88 -1.22 9.83
CA GLU A 11 2.75 -0.14 10.82
C GLU A 11 1.33 0.47 10.84
N PRO A 12 0.71 0.88 9.70
CA PRO A 12 -0.69 1.29 9.68
C PRO A 12 -1.63 0.26 10.28
N LEU A 13 -1.42 -1.02 9.96
CA LEU A 13 -2.24 -2.10 10.49
C LEU A 13 -2.08 -2.22 12.01
N GLN A 14 -0.86 -2.11 12.53
CA GLN A 14 -0.62 -2.22 13.96
C GLN A 14 -1.23 -1.06 14.75
N ILE A 15 -1.19 0.16 14.20
CA ILE A 15 -1.87 1.33 14.82
C ILE A 15 -3.38 1.08 14.87
N LEU A 16 -3.99 0.70 13.74
CA LEU A 16 -5.43 0.40 13.68
C LEU A 16 -5.83 -0.73 14.64
N LYS A 17 -5.03 -1.80 14.75
CA LYS A 17 -5.26 -2.89 15.71
C LYS A 17 -5.18 -2.43 17.17
N THR A 18 -4.37 -1.42 17.45
CA THR A 18 -4.21 -0.86 18.79
C THR A 18 -5.40 0.03 19.15
N HIS A 19 -5.84 0.87 18.21
CA HIS A 19 -6.97 1.77 18.41
C HIS A 19 -8.32 1.03 18.39
N TYR A 20 -8.46 0.00 17.56
CA TYR A 20 -9.69 -0.77 17.35
C TYR A 20 -9.43 -2.28 17.44
N PRO A 21 -9.23 -2.85 18.64
CA PRO A 21 -8.88 -4.27 18.80
C PRO A 21 -9.90 -5.25 18.20
N ASP A 22 -11.18 -4.86 18.17
CA ASP A 22 -12.28 -5.68 17.64
C ASP A 22 -12.49 -5.48 16.13
N GLU A 23 -11.86 -4.48 15.52
CA GLU A 23 -11.98 -4.19 14.09
C GLU A 23 -11.06 -5.11 13.27
N LYS A 24 -11.60 -6.22 12.79
CA LYS A 24 -10.83 -7.25 12.06
C LYS A 24 -10.76 -7.02 10.56
N ARG A 25 -11.50 -6.06 9.98
CA ARG A 25 -11.57 -5.84 8.52
C ARG A 25 -10.20 -5.47 7.92
N PRO A 26 -9.39 -4.55 8.51
CA PRO A 26 -8.04 -4.24 8.00
C PRO A 26 -7.10 -5.44 7.98
N GLU A 27 -7.03 -6.19 9.10
CA GLU A 27 -6.18 -7.39 9.21
C GLU A 27 -6.60 -8.48 8.22
N THR A 28 -7.91 -8.67 8.06
CA THR A 28 -8.47 -9.62 7.10
C THR A 28 -8.12 -9.25 5.67
N ALA A 29 -8.16 -7.97 5.32
CA ALA A 29 -7.80 -7.51 3.98
C ALA A 29 -6.31 -7.74 3.69
N VAL A 30 -5.41 -7.38 4.61
CA VAL A 30 -3.96 -7.63 4.44
C VAL A 30 -3.69 -9.13 4.25
N ARG A 31 -4.27 -9.98 5.09
CA ARG A 31 -4.10 -11.44 5.01
C ARG A 31 -4.61 -12.02 3.69
N LEU A 32 -5.82 -11.64 3.26
CA LEU A 32 -6.40 -12.15 2.02
C LEU A 32 -5.69 -11.60 0.77
N SER A 33 -5.25 -10.35 0.80
CA SER A 33 -4.44 -9.80 -0.29
C SER A 33 -3.07 -10.47 -0.39
N MET A 34 -2.43 -10.85 0.73
CA MET A 34 -1.21 -11.66 0.70
C MET A 34 -1.47 -13.04 0.09
N ALA A 35 -2.55 -13.72 0.53
CA ALA A 35 -2.94 -15.00 -0.05
C ALA A 35 -3.24 -14.90 -1.55
N TRP A 36 -3.81 -13.79 -2.01
CA TRP A 36 -4.02 -13.53 -3.43
C TRP A 36 -2.70 -13.28 -4.17
N ALA A 37 -1.78 -12.50 -3.60
CA ALA A 37 -0.45 -12.28 -4.16
C ALA A 37 0.36 -13.57 -4.28
N GLU A 38 0.15 -14.53 -3.37
CA GLU A 38 0.75 -15.87 -3.38
C GLU A 38 -0.03 -16.87 -4.26
N GLY A 39 -1.11 -16.44 -4.94
CA GLY A 39 -1.89 -17.28 -5.84
C GLY A 39 -2.80 -18.31 -5.16
N LYS A 40 -2.97 -18.23 -3.83
CA LYS A 40 -3.77 -19.17 -3.03
C LYS A 40 -5.27 -18.94 -3.12
N ILE A 41 -5.69 -17.71 -3.44
CA ILE A 41 -7.10 -17.33 -3.63
C ILE A 41 -7.26 -16.46 -4.88
N LYS A 42 -8.51 -16.26 -5.32
CA LYS A 42 -8.80 -15.42 -6.49
C LYS A 42 -9.08 -13.97 -6.08
N MET A 43 -8.84 -13.05 -7.04
CA MET A 43 -9.08 -11.61 -6.87
C MET A 43 -10.43 -11.25 -6.21
N PRO A 44 -11.59 -11.83 -6.58
CA PRO A 44 -12.86 -11.40 -6.00
C PRO A 44 -12.94 -11.54 -4.48
N GLU A 45 -12.28 -12.55 -3.92
CA GLU A 45 -12.23 -12.80 -2.48
C GLU A 45 -11.42 -11.71 -1.76
N ALA A 46 -10.20 -11.43 -2.24
CA ALA A 46 -9.38 -10.33 -1.70
C ALA A 46 -10.06 -8.97 -1.89
N LYS A 47 -10.62 -8.71 -3.08
CA LYS A 47 -11.34 -7.48 -3.39
C LYS A 47 -12.49 -7.22 -2.42
N LYS A 48 -13.27 -8.25 -2.07
CA LYS A 48 -14.35 -8.12 -1.08
C LYS A 48 -13.79 -7.63 0.26
N ALA A 49 -12.68 -8.19 0.73
CA ALA A 49 -12.05 -7.79 1.99
C ALA A 49 -11.47 -6.36 1.94
N ILE A 50 -10.83 -5.98 0.83
CA ILE A 50 -10.35 -4.60 0.62
C ILE A 50 -11.51 -3.59 0.73
N LEU A 51 -12.66 -3.89 0.11
CA LEU A 51 -13.84 -3.05 0.20
C LEU A 51 -14.39 -2.94 1.63
N GLN A 52 -14.22 -3.97 2.46
CA GLN A 52 -14.59 -3.91 3.87
C GLN A 52 -13.70 -2.95 4.68
N VAL A 53 -12.43 -2.76 4.31
CA VAL A 53 -11.58 -1.73 4.94
C VAL A 53 -12.14 -0.33 4.69
N HIS A 54 -12.63 -0.07 3.48
CA HIS A 54 -13.29 1.20 3.16
C HIS A 54 -14.66 1.35 3.85
N ALA A 55 -15.35 0.25 4.15
CA ALA A 55 -16.55 0.28 4.98
C ALA A 55 -16.19 0.65 6.43
N ALA A 56 -15.15 0.03 7.01
CA ALA A 56 -14.65 0.35 8.34
C ALA A 56 -14.26 1.82 8.48
N ALA A 57 -13.57 2.38 7.47
CA ALA A 57 -13.21 3.78 7.44
C ALA A 57 -14.41 4.74 7.57
N LYS A 58 -15.60 4.35 7.11
CA LYS A 58 -16.82 5.17 7.22
C LYS A 58 -17.45 5.14 8.61
N GLU A 59 -17.06 4.17 9.43
CA GLU A 59 -17.56 3.96 10.79
C GLU A 59 -16.61 4.54 11.85
N ILE A 60 -15.39 4.93 11.43
CA ILE A 60 -14.37 5.56 12.28
C ILE A 60 -14.57 7.09 12.28
N ALA A 61 -14.38 7.71 13.45
CA ALA A 61 -14.50 9.15 13.61
C ALA A 61 -13.15 9.89 13.48
N ASP A 62 -12.04 9.28 13.90
CA ASP A 62 -10.73 9.91 13.90
C ASP A 62 -10.17 10.05 12.47
N PRO A 63 -9.85 11.28 12.00
CA PRO A 63 -9.35 11.49 10.64
C PRO A 63 -8.02 10.79 10.32
N ALA A 64 -7.13 10.65 11.30
CA ALA A 64 -5.87 9.93 11.10
C ALA A 64 -6.15 8.44 10.88
N ASP A 65 -7.03 7.84 11.67
CA ASP A 65 -7.39 6.44 11.54
C ASP A 65 -8.19 6.13 10.26
N ILE A 66 -9.04 7.05 9.80
CA ILE A 66 -9.67 6.98 8.48
C ILE A 66 -8.60 6.92 7.39
N ALA A 67 -7.61 7.83 7.46
CA ALA A 67 -6.50 7.85 6.51
C ALA A 67 -5.68 6.55 6.57
N LEU A 68 -5.39 6.01 7.75
CA LEU A 68 -4.72 4.71 7.88
C LEU A 68 -5.54 3.56 7.26
N CYS A 69 -6.87 3.55 7.40
CA CYS A 69 -7.71 2.57 6.70
C CYS A 69 -7.56 2.67 5.18
N HIS A 70 -7.53 3.89 4.63
CA HIS A 70 -7.28 4.10 3.20
C HIS A 70 -5.88 3.65 2.79
N ALA A 71 -4.87 3.90 3.62
CA ALA A 71 -3.50 3.46 3.41
C ALA A 71 -3.41 1.92 3.29
N VAL A 72 -4.06 1.21 4.23
CA VAL A 72 -4.18 -0.26 4.20
C VAL A 72 -4.90 -0.75 2.95
N GLY A 73 -6.01 -0.11 2.57
CA GLY A 73 -6.76 -0.45 1.36
C GLY A 73 -5.93 -0.33 0.08
N GLN A 74 -5.16 0.75 -0.05
CA GLN A 74 -4.27 0.99 -1.19
C GLN A 74 -3.09 0.01 -1.24
N ALA A 75 -2.48 -0.29 -0.10
CA ALA A 75 -1.44 -1.33 -0.02
C ALA A 75 -1.98 -2.68 -0.49
N CYS A 76 -3.16 -3.09 -0.01
CA CYS A 76 -3.81 -4.33 -0.41
C CYS A 76 -4.19 -4.36 -1.90
N ALA A 77 -4.58 -3.22 -2.48
CA ALA A 77 -4.92 -3.09 -3.90
C ALA A 77 -3.70 -3.10 -4.83
N THR A 78 -2.48 -2.98 -4.31
CA THR A 78 -1.23 -3.06 -5.09
C THR A 78 -1.08 -4.41 -5.80
N VAL A 79 -1.69 -5.47 -5.28
CA VAL A 79 -1.73 -6.79 -5.93
C VAL A 79 -2.51 -6.75 -7.26
N HIS A 80 -3.46 -5.82 -7.40
CA HIS A 80 -4.22 -5.66 -8.64
C HIS A 80 -3.38 -4.99 -9.73
N VAL A 81 -2.79 -3.84 -9.38
CA VAL A 81 -1.97 -2.99 -10.24
C VAL A 81 -1.01 -2.17 -9.38
N GLU A 82 0.20 -1.96 -9.90
CA GLU A 82 1.31 -1.30 -9.23
C GLU A 82 1.01 0.16 -8.85
N SER A 83 0.12 0.84 -9.58
CA SER A 83 -0.24 2.24 -9.34
C SER A 83 -0.94 2.47 -8.00
N HIS A 84 -1.52 1.44 -7.39
CA HIS A 84 -2.08 1.55 -6.03
C HIS A 84 -1.00 1.70 -4.94
N ALA A 85 0.25 1.30 -5.22
CA ALA A 85 1.33 1.33 -4.22
C ALA A 85 1.58 2.73 -3.68
N ILE A 86 1.48 3.78 -4.51
CA ILE A 86 1.68 5.16 -4.08
C ILE A 86 0.56 5.65 -3.15
N GLY A 87 -0.60 4.99 -3.15
CA GLY A 87 -1.70 5.34 -2.24
C GLY A 87 -1.37 5.09 -0.77
N LEU A 88 -0.59 4.05 -0.46
CA LEU A 88 -0.14 3.77 0.91
C LEU A 88 0.58 4.98 1.55
N PRO A 89 1.68 5.51 0.99
CA PRO A 89 2.38 6.64 1.57
C PRO A 89 1.55 7.91 1.53
N VAL A 90 0.73 8.14 0.51
CA VAL A 90 -0.15 9.33 0.47
C VAL A 90 -1.07 9.37 1.68
N TYR A 91 -1.75 8.26 1.98
CA TYR A 91 -2.70 8.23 3.08
C TYR A 91 -2.04 8.09 4.45
N GLU A 92 -0.97 7.33 4.59
CA GLU A 92 -0.28 7.21 5.88
C GLU A 92 0.42 8.52 6.26
N LEU A 93 1.01 9.25 5.30
CA LEU A 93 1.54 10.60 5.57
C LEU A 93 0.40 11.58 5.91
N THR A 94 -0.78 11.43 5.31
CA THR A 94 -1.97 12.20 5.69
C THR A 94 -2.37 11.92 7.15
N ALA A 95 -2.30 10.67 7.59
CA ALA A 95 -2.54 10.31 8.99
C ALA A 95 -1.53 10.99 9.94
N ILE A 96 -0.24 11.02 9.57
CA ILE A 96 0.80 11.73 10.34
C ILE A 96 0.51 13.23 10.41
N VAL A 97 0.04 13.86 9.33
CA VAL A 97 -0.37 15.28 9.36
C VAL A 97 -1.53 15.48 10.33
N HIS A 98 -2.53 14.60 10.34
CA HIS A 98 -3.65 14.68 11.30
C HIS A 98 -3.19 14.50 12.75
N GLN A 99 -2.22 13.63 13.02
CA GLN A 99 -1.71 13.34 14.36
C GLN A 99 -0.84 14.48 14.93
N HIS A 100 0.03 15.06 14.10
CA HIS A 100 1.01 16.06 14.55
C HIS A 100 0.59 17.51 14.27
N GLY A 101 -0.39 17.72 13.40
CA GLY A 101 -0.73 19.03 12.86
C GLY A 101 0.26 19.50 11.78
N ILE A 102 -0.22 20.35 10.87
CA ILE A 102 0.54 20.80 9.69
C ILE A 102 1.87 21.47 10.06
N GLU A 103 1.93 22.16 11.20
CA GLU A 103 3.11 22.90 11.65
C GLU A 103 4.22 22.00 12.22
N ASN A 104 3.86 20.84 12.79
CA ASN A 104 4.81 19.98 13.52
C ASN A 104 5.06 18.62 12.86
N CYS A 105 4.36 18.30 11.76
CA CYS A 105 4.48 17.00 11.08
C CYS A 105 5.78 16.80 10.30
N GLY A 106 6.56 17.86 10.05
CA GLY A 106 7.75 17.84 9.18
C GLY A 106 8.76 16.73 9.50
N PRO A 107 9.25 16.63 10.75
CA PRO A 107 10.19 15.57 11.14
C PRO A 107 9.59 14.16 10.98
N ALA A 108 8.35 13.94 11.44
CA ALA A 108 7.70 12.63 11.34
C ALA A 108 7.47 12.18 9.89
N ILE A 109 7.09 13.11 9.00
CA ILE A 109 6.97 12.84 7.56
C ILE A 109 8.33 12.49 6.96
N ALA A 110 9.39 13.24 7.30
CA ALA A 110 10.73 12.99 6.78
C ALA A 110 11.23 11.60 7.17
N ASP A 111 11.09 11.23 8.45
CA ASP A 111 11.46 9.91 8.95
C ASP A 111 10.68 8.80 8.24
N LYS A 112 9.37 9.00 8.05
CA LYS A 112 8.52 8.03 7.37
C LYS A 112 8.86 7.86 5.89
N ILE A 113 9.18 8.94 5.19
CA ILE A 113 9.68 8.88 3.80
C ILE A 113 10.99 8.11 3.73
N GLN A 114 11.93 8.35 4.65
CA GLN A 114 13.19 7.61 4.71
C GLN A 114 12.95 6.12 4.96
N TYR A 115 12.01 5.77 5.84
CA TYR A 115 11.59 4.38 6.06
C TYR A 115 11.08 3.73 4.77
N TYR A 116 10.18 4.39 4.02
CA TYR A 116 9.68 3.85 2.76
C TYR A 116 10.78 3.61 1.74
N MET A 117 11.73 4.56 1.61
CA MET A 117 12.86 4.44 0.68
C MET A 117 13.78 3.28 1.05
N LYS A 118 14.06 3.10 2.35
CA LYS A 118 14.84 1.97 2.86
C LYS A 118 14.13 0.64 2.59
N CYS A 119 12.83 0.57 2.89
CA CYS A 119 12.04 -0.63 2.64
C CYS A 119 12.00 -0.97 1.14
N LEU A 120 11.91 0.03 0.27
CA LEU A 120 11.91 -0.15 -1.18
C LEU A 120 13.23 -0.76 -1.65
N ALA A 121 14.36 -0.23 -1.19
CA ALA A 121 15.68 -0.75 -1.52
C ALA A 121 15.90 -2.19 -1.02
N LEU A 122 15.39 -2.54 0.17
CA LEU A 122 15.45 -3.89 0.71
C LEU A 122 14.57 -4.86 -0.10
N CYS A 123 13.33 -4.48 -0.36
CA CYS A 123 12.40 -5.31 -1.13
C CYS A 123 12.88 -5.56 -2.56
N ALA A 124 13.55 -4.58 -3.19
CA ALA A 124 14.16 -4.75 -4.50
C ALA A 124 15.23 -5.87 -4.47
N GLN A 125 16.05 -5.93 -3.42
CA GLN A 125 17.09 -6.97 -3.28
C GLN A 125 16.53 -8.35 -2.97
N THR A 126 15.46 -8.44 -2.18
CA THR A 126 14.90 -9.72 -1.71
C THR A 126 13.94 -10.37 -2.70
N THR A 127 13.22 -9.58 -3.51
CA THR A 127 12.27 -10.12 -4.49
C THR A 127 12.98 -10.95 -5.56
N ASP A 128 14.18 -10.52 -5.96
CA ASP A 128 15.00 -11.22 -6.95
C ASP A 128 15.57 -12.56 -6.43
N ALA A 129 15.65 -12.73 -5.11
CA ALA A 129 16.21 -13.91 -4.47
C ALA A 129 15.20 -15.04 -4.22
N ALA A 130 13.89 -14.77 -4.27
CA ALA A 130 12.83 -15.74 -3.94
C ALA A 130 11.58 -15.61 -4.84
N PRO A 131 11.71 -15.84 -6.16
CA PRO A 131 10.62 -15.62 -7.13
C PRO A 131 9.42 -16.58 -6.95
N SER A 132 9.64 -17.78 -6.39
CA SER A 132 8.59 -18.80 -6.20
C SER A 132 7.52 -18.45 -5.17
N ARG A 133 7.66 -17.31 -4.46
CA ARG A 133 6.69 -16.84 -3.47
C ARG A 133 5.43 -16.23 -4.11
N TRP A 134 5.54 -15.65 -5.30
CA TRP A 134 4.49 -14.83 -5.90
C TRP A 134 3.77 -15.55 -7.03
N ALA A 135 2.49 -15.25 -7.22
CA ALA A 135 1.70 -15.76 -8.32
C ALA A 135 2.25 -15.29 -9.67
N ASP A 136 2.16 -16.14 -10.70
CA ASP A 136 2.69 -15.87 -12.05
C ASP A 136 2.23 -14.53 -12.63
N PHE A 137 1.00 -14.09 -12.36
CA PHE A 137 0.48 -12.83 -12.88
C PHE A 137 1.18 -11.59 -12.32
N LEU A 138 1.89 -11.70 -11.19
CA LEU A 138 2.73 -10.63 -10.62
C LEU A 138 4.14 -10.61 -11.20
N LEU A 139 4.57 -11.71 -11.81
CA LEU A 139 5.88 -11.86 -12.46
C LEU A 139 5.79 -11.59 -13.97
N ASP A 140 4.58 -11.35 -14.47
CA ASP A 140 4.30 -11.07 -15.88
C ASP A 140 4.68 -9.62 -16.24
N ASP A 141 5.97 -9.40 -16.51
CA ASP A 141 6.52 -8.12 -16.98
C ASP A 141 6.21 -7.83 -18.46
N SER A 142 5.46 -8.71 -19.15
CA SER A 142 5.08 -8.46 -20.55
C SER A 142 4.08 -7.31 -20.70
N ARG A 143 3.44 -6.91 -19.60
CA ARG A 143 2.47 -5.80 -19.59
C ARG A 143 3.21 -4.48 -19.49
N PRO A 144 3.00 -3.56 -20.45
CA PRO A 144 3.67 -2.26 -20.39
C PRO A 144 3.20 -1.46 -19.18
N ASN A 145 4.16 -0.98 -18.39
CA ASN A 145 3.92 -0.04 -17.30
C ASN A 145 3.34 1.26 -17.88
N LYS A 146 2.06 1.50 -17.61
CA LYS A 146 1.31 2.64 -18.18
C LYS A 146 1.85 3.99 -17.72
N GLU A 147 2.34 4.09 -16.49
CA GLU A 147 2.94 5.31 -15.94
C GLU A 147 4.27 5.62 -16.62
N LEU A 148 5.10 4.60 -16.88
CA LEU A 148 6.35 4.76 -17.63
C LEU A 148 6.08 5.26 -19.05
N LEU A 149 5.07 4.73 -19.73
CA LEU A 149 4.66 5.20 -21.05
C LEU A 149 4.20 6.67 -21.04
N VAL A 150 3.47 7.09 -20.00
CA VAL A 150 3.04 8.49 -19.82
C VAL A 150 4.24 9.39 -19.55
N PHE A 151 5.18 8.97 -18.71
CA PHE A 151 6.41 9.69 -18.42
C PHE A 151 7.28 9.87 -19.67
N GLN A 152 7.48 8.81 -20.44
CA GLN A 152 8.24 8.84 -21.70
C GLN A 152 7.59 9.80 -22.71
N LYS A 153 6.26 9.73 -22.89
CA LYS A 153 5.53 10.69 -23.75
C LYS A 153 5.73 12.15 -23.31
N LYS A 154 5.67 12.42 -22.00
CA LYS A 154 5.90 13.76 -21.45
C LYS A 154 7.34 14.24 -21.65
N GLN A 155 8.33 13.32 -21.65
CA GLN A 155 9.72 13.66 -21.95
C GLN A 155 9.93 13.99 -23.42
N SER A 156 9.36 13.19 -24.33
CA SER A 156 9.44 13.42 -25.78
C SER A 156 8.79 14.75 -26.20
N GLN A 157 7.71 15.16 -25.53
CA GLN A 157 7.04 16.45 -25.76
C GLN A 157 7.79 17.66 -25.19
N LYS A 158 8.78 17.45 -24.31
CA LYS A 158 9.63 18.54 -23.77
C LYS A 158 10.93 18.73 -24.56
N GLN A 159 11.26 17.82 -25.47
CA GLN A 159 12.50 17.83 -26.26
C GLN A 159 12.28 18.17 -27.74
N GLY A 160 11.03 18.36 -28.18
CA GLY A 160 10.67 18.83 -29.52
C GLY A 160 9.92 20.16 -29.43
#